data_AF-A0A3C1VFZ0-F1
#
_entry.id   AF-A0A3C1VFZ0-F1
#
_cell.length_a   1.000
_cell.length_b   1.000
_cell.length_c   1.000
_cell.angle_alpha   90.00
_cell.angle_beta   90.00
_cell.angle_gamma   90.00
#
_symmetry.space_group_name_H-M   'P 1'
#
loop_
_entity.id
_entity.type
_entity.pdbx_description
1 polymer ?
#
loop_
_entity_poly.entity_id
_entity_poly.type
_entity_poly.pdbx_seq_one_letter_code
_entity_poly.pdbx_strand_id
1 'polypeptide(L)'
;MPFSISKTVMKSHLLSLYLVAGASVFGAEAQPLYLDSRQPIEARVEDLLSRLTLEEKVSMVHAKSTFATEGVPRLGIPELWMDDGPMGVREEVGEGFRNLNREDDFATAMPATIGLAATFNTDLATAYGTVIGQEAKQRNKNIMLGPSLNIQRTPLCGRNFEYLGEDPFLTARIAVNYIKGEQAQGVAACAKHFAANNQEVQRGSINAEMEERVGERRFSARMSLGSIVPRPGPLPLVPRGERESKLQVQEQCQDAPFCVCVPTFHLTGISNPACIVASPPGIL
;
A
#
# COMPACT_ATOMS: atom_id res chain seq x y z
N MET A 1 -59.51 -51.60 -58.47
CA MET A 1 -59.18 -51.10 -57.12
C MET A 1 -58.33 -52.15 -56.41
N PRO A 2 -57.35 -51.83 -55.55
CA PRO A 2 -56.26 -50.86 -55.71
C PRO A 2 -54.85 -51.46 -55.40
N PHE A 3 -53.80 -50.74 -55.84
CA PHE A 3 -52.50 -50.43 -55.20
C PHE A 3 -51.71 -51.44 -54.32
N SER A 4 -50.39 -51.50 -54.53
CA SER A 4 -49.36 -50.88 -53.64
C SER A 4 -47.98 -51.57 -53.81
N ILE A 5 -47.04 -50.99 -54.57
CA ILE A 5 -45.85 -50.20 -54.14
C ILE A 5 -44.70 -51.03 -53.50
N SER A 6 -43.58 -50.97 -54.23
CA SER A 6 -42.19 -51.30 -53.89
C SER A 6 -41.66 -50.61 -52.63
N LYS A 7 -40.91 -51.35 -51.81
CA LYS A 7 -39.98 -50.87 -50.78
C LYS A 7 -38.90 -51.94 -50.56
N THR A 8 -37.60 -51.71 -50.42
CA THR A 8 -36.70 -50.57 -50.62
C THR A 8 -35.31 -51.20 -50.60
N VAL A 9 -34.44 -50.74 -51.50
CA VAL A 9 -33.00 -51.04 -51.51
C VAL A 9 -32.40 -50.55 -50.18
N MET A 10 -31.87 -51.47 -49.37
CA MET A 10 -31.08 -51.12 -48.18
C MET A 10 -29.65 -51.60 -48.40
N LYS A 11 -28.87 -50.79 -49.10
CA LYS A 11 -27.42 -50.89 -49.22
C LYS A 11 -26.85 -49.49 -49.20
N SER A 12 -25.64 -49.38 -48.62
CA SER A 12 -24.82 -48.18 -48.50
C SER A 12 -25.21 -47.26 -47.34
N HIS A 13 -24.30 -47.18 -46.36
CA HIS A 13 -23.88 -46.01 -45.55
C HIS A 13 -23.49 -46.44 -44.13
N LEU A 14 -22.47 -47.30 -44.01
CA LEU A 14 -21.78 -47.56 -42.75
C LEU A 14 -20.28 -47.69 -43.00
N LEU A 15 -19.66 -46.63 -43.55
CA LEU A 15 -18.20 -46.54 -43.63
C LEU A 15 -17.78 -45.08 -43.82
N SER A 16 -17.80 -44.28 -42.75
CA SER A 16 -17.02 -43.03 -42.61
C SER A 16 -17.33 -42.38 -41.26
N LEU A 17 -16.78 -42.90 -40.17
CA LEU A 17 -16.65 -42.14 -38.92
C LEU A 17 -15.57 -42.74 -38.01
N TYR A 18 -14.36 -42.90 -38.52
CA TYR A 18 -13.16 -43.16 -37.71
C TYR A 18 -12.04 -42.32 -38.31
N LEU A 19 -11.29 -41.60 -37.46
CA LEU A 19 -10.29 -40.55 -37.74
C LEU A 19 -10.87 -39.14 -37.87
N VAL A 20 -11.08 -38.45 -36.75
CA VAL A 20 -10.21 -37.36 -36.26
C VAL A 20 -10.57 -37.13 -34.78
N ALA A 21 -10.01 -37.94 -33.89
CA ALA A 21 -9.82 -37.55 -32.49
C ALA A 21 -8.41 -36.95 -32.39
N GLY A 22 -8.21 -35.81 -33.06
CA GLY A 22 -7.05 -34.96 -32.81
C GLY A 22 -7.22 -34.41 -31.40
N ALA A 23 -6.48 -34.97 -30.44
CA ALA A 23 -6.40 -34.43 -29.12
C ALA A 23 -5.86 -32.99 -29.23
N SER A 24 -6.75 -32.01 -29.16
CA SER A 24 -6.41 -30.63 -28.86
C SER A 24 -5.94 -30.59 -27.40
N VAL A 25 -4.71 -31.05 -27.15
CA VAL A 25 -3.98 -30.68 -25.95
C VAL A 25 -3.65 -29.20 -26.16
N PHE A 26 -4.60 -28.34 -25.83
CA PHE A 26 -4.25 -26.97 -25.49
C PHE A 26 -3.28 -27.10 -24.31
N GLY A 27 -2.00 -26.92 -24.59
CA GLY A 27 -1.00 -26.75 -23.54
C GLY A 27 -1.49 -25.58 -22.70
N ALA A 28 -1.96 -25.87 -21.48
CA ALA A 28 -2.16 -24.83 -20.50
C ALA A 28 -0.78 -24.21 -20.29
N GLU A 29 -0.57 -23.03 -20.88
CA GLU A 29 0.61 -22.24 -20.60
C GLU A 29 0.64 -22.09 -19.07
N ALA A 30 1.70 -22.61 -18.45
CA ALA A 30 1.80 -22.60 -17.01
C ALA A 30 1.64 -21.15 -16.53
N GLN A 31 0.69 -20.91 -15.63
CA GLN A 31 0.48 -19.54 -15.14
C GLN A 31 1.80 -18.98 -14.60
N PRO A 32 2.13 -17.72 -14.94
CA PRO A 32 3.29 -17.04 -14.37
C PRO A 32 3.31 -17.13 -12.84
N LEU A 33 4.49 -17.30 -12.25
CA LEU A 33 4.66 -17.49 -10.81
C LEU A 33 4.08 -16.31 -10.02
N TYR A 34 4.22 -15.08 -10.52
CA TYR A 34 3.70 -13.89 -9.85
C TYR A 34 2.17 -13.90 -9.65
N LEU A 35 1.42 -14.62 -10.48
CA LEU A 35 -0.03 -14.78 -10.36
C LEU A 35 -0.44 -15.91 -9.41
N ASP A 36 0.48 -16.81 -9.01
CA ASP A 36 0.16 -17.90 -8.10
C ASP A 36 0.18 -17.43 -6.64
N SER A 37 -0.98 -17.10 -6.09
CA SER A 37 -1.16 -16.63 -4.71
C SER A 37 -0.76 -17.62 -3.62
N ARG A 38 -0.47 -18.88 -3.97
CA ARG A 38 0.00 -19.92 -3.04
C ARG A 38 1.52 -19.87 -2.82
N GLN A 39 2.25 -19.14 -3.67
CA GLN A 39 3.69 -19.01 -3.59
C GLN A 39 4.10 -17.89 -2.61
N PRO A 40 5.32 -17.95 -2.05
CA PRO A 40 5.85 -16.86 -1.21
C PRO A 40 5.81 -15.52 -1.94
N ILE A 41 5.46 -14.45 -1.21
CA ILE A 41 5.32 -13.10 -1.79
C ILE A 41 6.62 -12.68 -2.47
N GLU A 42 7.77 -12.92 -1.84
CA GLU A 42 9.09 -12.56 -2.35
C GLU A 42 9.36 -13.25 -3.69
N ALA A 43 9.04 -14.55 -3.80
CA ALA A 43 9.21 -15.29 -5.05
C ALA A 43 8.32 -14.74 -6.17
N ARG A 44 7.08 -14.35 -5.84
CA ARG A 44 6.15 -13.72 -6.79
C ARG A 44 6.65 -12.35 -7.25
N VAL A 45 7.18 -11.55 -6.32
CA VAL A 45 7.75 -10.22 -6.59
C VAL A 45 8.99 -10.34 -7.49
N GLU A 46 9.91 -11.26 -7.19
CA GLU A 46 11.11 -11.47 -8.01
C GLU A 46 10.76 -11.93 -9.44
N ASP A 47 9.82 -12.88 -9.59
CA ASP A 47 9.33 -13.27 -10.92
C ASP A 47 8.71 -12.07 -11.66
N LEU A 48 7.90 -11.26 -10.99
CA LEU A 48 7.33 -10.05 -11.60
C LEU A 48 8.41 -9.04 -12.00
N LEU A 49 9.36 -8.74 -11.12
CA LEU A 49 10.47 -7.83 -11.38
C LEU A 49 11.34 -8.28 -12.55
N SER A 50 11.47 -9.59 -12.77
CA SER A 50 12.19 -10.14 -13.92
C SER A 50 11.47 -9.93 -15.26
N ARG A 51 10.13 -9.74 -15.23
CA ARG A 51 9.26 -9.57 -16.41
C ARG A 51 9.02 -8.12 -16.80
N LEU A 52 9.30 -7.20 -15.88
CA LEU A 52 9.17 -5.76 -16.09
C LEU A 52 10.34 -5.21 -16.90
N THR A 53 10.06 -4.36 -17.90
CA THR A 53 11.09 -3.56 -18.54
C THR A 53 11.61 -2.48 -17.59
N LEU A 54 12.72 -1.84 -17.96
CA LEU A 54 13.24 -0.71 -17.18
C LEU A 54 12.24 0.44 -17.15
N GLU A 55 11.60 0.73 -18.29
CA GLU A 55 10.61 1.78 -18.43
C GLU A 55 9.38 1.49 -17.55
N GLU A 56 8.88 0.25 -17.53
CA GLU A 56 7.79 -0.17 -16.65
C GLU A 56 8.18 -0.05 -15.15
N LYS A 57 9.45 -0.35 -14.79
CA LYS A 57 9.94 -0.14 -13.42
C LYS A 57 10.00 1.34 -13.05
N VAL A 58 10.51 2.18 -13.96
CA VAL A 58 10.59 3.62 -13.75
C VAL A 58 9.20 4.22 -13.61
N SER A 59 8.23 3.80 -14.44
CA SER A 59 6.87 4.32 -14.39
C SER A 59 6.14 4.02 -13.08
N MET A 60 6.45 2.89 -12.45
CA MET A 60 5.85 2.50 -11.17
C MET A 60 6.43 3.22 -9.95
N VAL A 61 7.56 3.94 -10.09
CA VAL A 61 8.21 4.66 -8.96
C VAL A 61 8.06 6.18 -9.05
N HIS A 62 7.21 6.69 -9.95
CA HIS A 62 6.83 8.09 -10.00
C HIS A 62 5.31 8.24 -10.08
N ALA A 63 4.82 9.42 -9.75
CA ALA A 63 3.42 9.73 -9.93
C ALA A 63 3.05 9.79 -11.42
N LYS A 64 1.93 9.17 -11.76
CA LYS A 64 1.23 9.33 -13.04
C LYS A 64 0.31 10.55 -13.00
N SER A 65 -0.36 10.75 -11.88
CA SER A 65 -1.30 11.85 -11.63
C SER A 65 -1.17 12.34 -10.18
N THR A 66 -2.04 13.26 -9.75
CA THR A 66 -2.07 13.79 -8.38
C THR A 66 -2.01 12.69 -7.31
N PHE A 67 -2.71 11.58 -7.55
CA PHE A 67 -2.91 10.52 -6.55
C PHE A 67 -2.82 9.11 -7.14
N ALA A 68 -2.12 8.93 -8.27
CA ALA A 68 -1.94 7.61 -8.86
C ALA A 68 -0.50 7.35 -9.29
N THR A 69 -0.06 6.10 -9.19
CA THR A 69 1.13 5.58 -9.87
C THR A 69 0.72 4.80 -11.11
N GLU A 70 1.62 4.73 -12.09
CA GLU A 70 1.35 3.99 -13.32
C GLU A 70 1.27 2.49 -13.06
N GLY A 71 0.34 1.81 -13.75
CA GLY A 71 0.23 0.35 -13.76
C GLY A 71 1.03 -0.28 -14.92
N VAL A 72 0.88 -1.59 -15.11
CA VAL A 72 1.47 -2.32 -16.24
C VAL A 72 0.40 -3.22 -16.87
N PRO A 73 -0.44 -2.70 -17.80
CA PRO A 73 -1.58 -3.43 -18.35
C PRO A 73 -1.22 -4.76 -19.01
N ARG A 74 -0.05 -4.84 -19.67
CA ARG A 74 0.45 -6.08 -20.31
C ARG A 74 0.67 -7.22 -19.31
N LEU A 75 1.00 -6.88 -18.06
CA LEU A 75 1.21 -7.84 -16.97
C LEU A 75 -0.02 -7.94 -16.03
N GLY A 76 -1.12 -7.26 -16.36
CA GLY A 76 -2.33 -7.24 -15.53
C GLY A 76 -2.19 -6.44 -14.23
N ILE A 77 -1.20 -5.54 -14.14
CA ILE A 77 -1.00 -4.70 -12.95
C ILE A 77 -1.82 -3.42 -13.10
N PRO A 78 -2.81 -3.17 -12.22
CA PRO A 78 -3.57 -1.93 -12.24
C PRO A 78 -2.73 -0.75 -11.72
N GLU A 79 -3.22 0.46 -11.97
CA GLU A 79 -2.71 1.65 -11.29
C GLU A 79 -2.95 1.53 -9.78
N LEU A 80 -2.04 2.09 -8.98
CA LEU A 80 -2.28 2.27 -7.55
C LEU A 80 -2.78 3.67 -7.31
N TRP A 81 -3.95 3.77 -6.72
CA TRP A 81 -4.57 5.01 -6.29
C TRP A 81 -4.31 5.23 -4.81
N MET A 82 -4.08 6.48 -4.47
CA MET A 82 -3.84 6.94 -3.11
C MET A 82 -4.80 8.09 -2.79
N ASP A 83 -4.92 8.43 -1.52
CA ASP A 83 -5.67 9.61 -1.11
C ASP A 83 -5.15 10.18 0.20
N ASP A 84 -5.43 11.45 0.43
CA ASP A 84 -5.06 12.13 1.66
C ASP A 84 -5.79 11.51 2.87
N GLY A 85 -5.02 11.29 3.92
CA GLY A 85 -5.47 11.23 5.31
C GLY A 85 -4.82 12.35 6.14
N PRO A 86 -4.92 12.36 7.48
CA PRO A 86 -5.22 11.20 8.33
C PRO A 86 -6.60 11.22 9.00
N MET A 87 -7.48 12.17 8.67
CA MET A 87 -8.75 12.41 9.39
C MET A 87 -9.98 12.05 8.55
N GLY A 88 -9.89 10.98 7.77
CA GLY A 88 -10.92 10.60 6.79
C GLY A 88 -10.33 10.50 5.39
N VAL A 89 -11.13 10.02 4.46
CA VAL A 89 -10.82 10.06 3.03
C VAL A 89 -11.18 11.45 2.51
N ARG A 90 -10.29 12.04 1.72
CA ARG A 90 -10.54 13.35 1.13
C ARG A 90 -11.61 13.25 0.03
N GLU A 91 -12.28 14.36 -0.24
CA GLU A 91 -13.06 14.49 -1.47
C GLU A 91 -12.17 14.34 -2.72
N GLU A 92 -12.74 13.81 -3.79
CA GLU A 92 -12.08 13.63 -5.07
C GLU A 92 -11.60 14.99 -5.62
N VAL A 93 -10.32 15.01 -6.00
CA VAL A 93 -9.69 16.17 -6.60
C VAL A 93 -9.29 15.89 -8.04
N GLY A 94 -9.41 16.91 -8.87
CA GLY A 94 -8.88 16.92 -10.22
C GLY A 94 -7.42 17.38 -10.26
N GLU A 95 -6.99 17.77 -11.45
CA GLU A 95 -5.66 18.35 -11.65
C GLU A 95 -5.43 19.59 -10.77
N GLY A 96 -4.21 19.71 -10.24
CA GLY A 96 -3.82 20.83 -9.39
C GLY A 96 -4.48 20.87 -8.01
N PHE A 97 -4.91 19.72 -7.48
CA PHE A 97 -5.60 19.59 -6.18
C PHE A 97 -6.92 20.36 -6.09
N ARG A 98 -7.55 20.65 -7.23
CA ARG A 98 -8.84 21.32 -7.26
C ARG A 98 -9.95 20.33 -6.92
N ASN A 99 -10.70 20.61 -5.86
CA ASN A 99 -11.89 19.86 -5.49
C ASN A 99 -12.85 19.77 -6.67
N LEU A 100 -13.36 18.55 -6.92
CA LEU A 100 -14.36 18.33 -7.96
C LEU A 100 -15.76 18.78 -7.54
N ASN A 101 -15.98 19.09 -6.25
CA ASN A 101 -17.25 19.54 -5.67
C ASN A 101 -18.43 18.64 -6.09
N ARG A 102 -18.22 17.34 -6.00
CA ARG A 102 -19.22 16.34 -6.37
C ARG A 102 -20.33 16.28 -5.32
N GLU A 103 -21.58 16.23 -5.76
CA GLU A 103 -22.74 16.08 -4.86
C GLU A 103 -22.93 14.63 -4.40
N ASP A 104 -22.12 13.69 -4.88
CA ASP A 104 -22.19 12.25 -4.56
C ASP A 104 -20.93 11.73 -3.85
N ASP A 105 -20.02 12.62 -3.43
CA ASP A 105 -18.77 12.24 -2.77
C ASP A 105 -18.71 12.74 -1.33
N PHE A 106 -19.19 11.90 -0.41
CA PHE A 106 -19.22 12.19 1.03
C PHE A 106 -18.43 11.16 1.82
N ALA A 107 -17.45 11.64 2.58
CA ALA A 107 -16.63 10.85 3.49
C ALA A 107 -16.86 11.30 4.93
N THR A 108 -16.57 10.42 5.89
CA THR A 108 -16.64 10.80 7.31
C THR A 108 -15.48 11.72 7.64
N ALA A 109 -15.79 12.96 8.02
CA ALA A 109 -14.82 13.88 8.61
C ALA A 109 -14.52 13.43 10.05
N MET A 110 -13.42 12.71 10.22
CA MET A 110 -13.06 12.15 11.52
C MET A 110 -12.50 13.25 12.45
N PRO A 111 -12.60 13.09 13.79
CA PRO A 111 -11.96 14.01 14.72
C PRO A 111 -10.46 14.12 14.45
N ALA A 112 -9.88 15.29 14.70
CA ALA A 112 -8.44 15.50 14.62
C ALA A 112 -7.69 14.41 15.42
N THR A 113 -6.58 13.91 14.88
CA THR A 113 -5.86 12.75 15.45
C THR A 113 -5.29 13.05 16.85
N ILE A 114 -4.98 14.31 17.17
CA ILE A 114 -4.67 14.72 18.55
C ILE A 114 -5.84 14.43 19.50
N GLY A 115 -7.08 14.61 19.04
CA GLY A 115 -8.29 14.27 19.77
C GLY A 115 -8.46 12.76 19.94
N LEU A 116 -8.15 11.97 18.89
CA LEU A 116 -8.09 10.50 19.01
C LEU A 116 -7.05 10.08 20.06
N ALA A 117 -5.86 10.67 20.04
CA ALA A 117 -4.82 10.35 21.01
C ALA A 117 -5.22 10.71 22.45
N ALA A 118 -5.93 11.82 22.64
CA ALA A 118 -6.45 12.26 23.93
C ALA A 118 -7.47 11.29 24.56
N THR A 119 -7.97 10.30 23.80
CA THR A 119 -8.83 9.24 24.34
C THR A 119 -8.04 8.15 25.06
N PHE A 120 -6.72 8.03 24.80
CA PHE A 120 -5.87 6.93 25.27
C PHE A 120 -6.45 5.52 24.97
N ASN A 121 -7.34 5.42 23.98
CA ASN A 121 -8.10 4.21 23.69
C ASN A 121 -7.63 3.57 22.37
N THR A 122 -6.93 2.44 22.49
CA THR A 122 -6.42 1.69 21.33
C THR A 122 -7.52 1.00 20.52
N ASP A 123 -8.63 0.64 21.15
CA ASP A 123 -9.75 -0.01 20.45
C ASP A 123 -10.46 1.04 19.59
N LEU A 124 -10.61 2.26 20.10
CA LEU A 124 -11.12 3.39 19.32
C LEU A 124 -10.19 3.76 18.17
N ALA A 125 -8.86 3.69 18.36
CA ALA A 125 -7.91 3.88 17.27
C ALA A 125 -8.06 2.81 16.17
N THR A 126 -8.30 1.55 16.54
CA THR A 126 -8.61 0.48 15.58
C THR A 126 -9.91 0.76 14.82
N ALA A 127 -10.96 1.20 15.52
CA ALA A 127 -12.22 1.58 14.88
C ALA A 127 -12.06 2.77 13.94
N TYR A 128 -11.24 3.77 14.32
CA TYR A 128 -10.92 4.93 13.51
C TYR A 128 -10.26 4.53 12.19
N GLY A 129 -9.21 3.71 12.24
CA GLY A 129 -8.57 3.20 11.03
C GLY A 129 -9.49 2.30 10.20
N THR A 130 -10.36 1.53 10.84
CA THR A 130 -11.36 0.69 10.15
C THR A 130 -12.31 1.52 9.28
N VAL A 131 -12.84 2.64 9.81
CA VAL A 131 -13.72 3.54 9.05
C VAL A 131 -13.00 4.08 7.82
N ILE A 132 -11.77 4.56 7.99
CA ILE A 132 -10.96 5.11 6.90
C ILE A 132 -10.68 4.05 5.84
N GLY A 133 -10.26 2.85 6.26
CA GLY A 133 -9.99 1.74 5.34
C GLY A 133 -11.23 1.29 4.55
N GLN A 134 -12.41 1.30 5.18
CA GLN A 134 -13.67 0.97 4.50
C GLN A 134 -14.04 2.01 3.45
N GLU A 135 -14.00 3.30 3.81
CA GLU A 135 -14.31 4.39 2.89
C GLU A 135 -13.30 4.50 1.75
N ALA A 136 -12.02 4.26 2.04
CA ALA A 136 -10.95 4.25 1.05
C ALA A 136 -11.15 3.14 0.03
N LYS A 137 -11.44 1.92 0.52
CA LYS A 137 -11.74 0.77 -0.34
C LYS A 137 -12.96 1.01 -1.22
N GLN A 138 -14.03 1.59 -0.66
CA GLN A 138 -15.24 1.92 -1.42
C GLN A 138 -14.97 2.94 -2.54
N ARG A 139 -13.98 3.83 -2.33
CA ARG A 139 -13.49 4.81 -3.31
C ARG A 139 -12.36 4.29 -4.21
N ASN A 140 -12.08 2.99 -4.19
CA ASN A 140 -10.99 2.36 -4.94
C ASN A 140 -9.61 2.97 -4.65
N LYS A 141 -9.37 3.44 -3.42
CA LYS A 141 -8.05 3.88 -2.98
C LYS A 141 -7.29 2.69 -2.42
N ASN A 142 -6.07 2.48 -2.91
CA ASN A 142 -5.20 1.39 -2.49
C ASN A 142 -4.34 1.78 -1.28
N ILE A 143 -4.02 3.07 -1.13
CA ILE A 143 -3.11 3.58 -0.10
C ILE A 143 -3.68 4.86 0.51
N MET A 144 -3.79 4.91 1.83
CA MET A 144 -4.13 6.16 2.53
C MET A 144 -2.86 6.84 3.04
N LEU A 145 -2.73 8.13 2.76
CA LEU A 145 -1.63 8.96 3.22
C LEU A 145 -1.82 9.34 4.69
N GLY A 146 -1.75 8.37 5.59
CA GLY A 146 -1.85 8.53 7.03
C GLY A 146 -1.50 7.23 7.77
N PRO A 147 -1.38 7.28 9.11
CA PRO A 147 -1.51 8.45 9.97
C PRO A 147 -0.25 9.34 10.00
N SER A 148 -0.37 10.57 10.53
CA SER A 148 0.78 11.45 10.77
C SER A 148 1.35 11.29 12.19
N LEU A 149 2.63 10.95 12.29
CA LEU A 149 3.33 10.46 13.49
C LEU A 149 4.43 11.40 14.00
N ASN A 150 4.52 12.61 13.46
CA ASN A 150 5.53 13.57 13.90
C ASN A 150 5.26 13.99 15.36
N ILE A 151 6.32 14.07 16.15
CA ILE A 151 6.24 14.54 17.54
C ILE A 151 5.91 16.04 17.60
N GLN A 152 4.92 16.43 18.40
CA GLN A 152 4.59 17.83 18.65
C GLN A 152 5.65 18.50 19.54
N ARG A 153 6.84 18.77 18.98
CA ARG A 153 7.97 19.38 19.71
C ARG A 153 7.68 20.81 20.17
N THR A 154 6.91 21.55 19.38
CA THR A 154 6.54 22.94 19.63
C THR A 154 5.03 23.07 19.45
N PRO A 155 4.32 23.81 20.32
CA PRO A 155 2.88 24.02 20.15
C PRO A 155 2.55 24.89 18.93
N LEU A 156 3.54 25.57 18.34
CA LEU A 156 3.36 26.52 17.24
C LEU A 156 3.38 25.87 15.84
N CYS A 157 3.62 24.56 15.74
CA CYS A 157 3.60 23.90 14.45
C CYS A 157 2.17 23.86 13.90
N GLY A 158 1.97 24.41 12.69
CA GLY A 158 0.67 24.51 12.04
C GLY A 158 -0.01 23.17 11.75
N ARG A 159 0.71 22.05 11.82
CA ARG A 159 0.21 20.69 11.60
C ARG A 159 0.04 19.87 12.87
N ASN A 160 0.19 20.46 14.05
CA ASN A 160 0.01 19.72 15.29
C ASN A 160 -1.36 19.03 15.40
N PHE A 161 -2.42 19.63 14.84
CA PHE A 161 -3.77 19.05 14.87
C PHE A 161 -3.85 17.65 14.21
N GLU A 162 -3.02 17.38 13.20
CA GLU A 162 -2.98 16.08 12.51
C GLU A 162 -1.97 15.09 13.11
N TYR A 163 -1.21 15.50 14.14
CA TYR A 163 -0.27 14.64 14.87
C TYR A 163 -0.89 14.09 16.16
N LEU A 164 -0.33 12.99 16.68
CA LEU A 164 -0.87 12.25 17.83
C LEU A 164 -0.38 12.75 19.21
N GLY A 165 0.42 13.82 19.26
CA GLY A 165 0.87 14.42 20.52
C GLY A 165 2.39 14.60 20.62
N GLU A 166 2.85 14.96 21.81
CA GLU A 166 4.27 15.16 22.14
C GLU A 166 4.96 13.87 22.63
N ASP A 167 4.19 12.89 23.09
CA ASP A 167 4.72 11.66 23.67
C ASP A 167 4.89 10.56 22.60
N PRO A 168 6.11 10.05 22.36
CA PRO A 168 6.35 9.02 21.35
C PRO A 168 5.71 7.68 21.71
N PHE A 169 5.54 7.36 23.00
CA PHE A 169 4.93 6.10 23.41
C PHE A 169 3.43 6.08 23.10
N LEU A 170 2.70 7.12 23.49
CA LEU A 170 1.28 7.29 23.17
C LEU A 170 1.06 7.33 21.66
N THR A 171 1.87 8.12 20.94
CA THR A 171 1.84 8.21 19.48
C THR A 171 1.90 6.82 18.86
N ALA A 172 2.88 6.01 19.25
CA ALA A 172 3.03 4.65 18.72
C ALA A 172 1.86 3.73 19.12
N ARG A 173 1.35 3.81 20.35
CA ARG A 173 0.22 2.97 20.78
C ARG A 173 -1.04 3.24 19.97
N ILE A 174 -1.34 4.50 19.68
CA ILE A 174 -2.51 4.89 18.91
C ILE A 174 -2.30 4.59 17.43
N ALA A 175 -1.14 4.96 16.87
CA ALA A 175 -0.79 4.76 15.47
C ALA A 175 -0.85 3.30 15.03
N VAL A 176 -0.26 2.38 15.80
CA VAL A 176 -0.24 0.95 15.44
C VAL A 176 -1.64 0.39 15.33
N ASN A 177 -2.55 0.80 16.21
CA ASN A 177 -3.94 0.32 16.20
C ASN A 177 -4.76 0.96 15.06
N TYR A 178 -4.56 2.25 14.80
CA TYR A 178 -5.07 2.91 13.59
C TYR A 178 -4.66 2.11 12.34
N ILE A 179 -3.35 1.86 12.18
CA ILE A 179 -2.78 1.24 10.99
C ILE A 179 -3.32 -0.19 10.80
N LYS A 180 -3.43 -0.96 11.89
CA LYS A 180 -4.04 -2.29 11.87
C LYS A 180 -5.51 -2.26 11.43
N GLY A 181 -6.28 -1.30 11.92
CA GLY A 181 -7.69 -1.14 11.54
C GLY A 181 -7.86 -0.86 10.05
N GLU A 182 -7.04 0.04 9.51
CA GLU A 182 -7.05 0.41 8.09
C GLU A 182 -6.60 -0.75 7.19
N GLN A 183 -5.45 -1.36 7.50
CA GLN A 183 -4.90 -2.47 6.72
C GLN A 183 -5.76 -3.73 6.75
N ALA A 184 -6.53 -3.97 7.83
CA ALA A 184 -7.49 -5.06 7.88
C ALA A 184 -8.61 -4.95 6.81
N GLN A 185 -8.81 -3.77 6.22
CA GLN A 185 -9.78 -3.57 5.14
C GLN A 185 -9.20 -3.87 3.74
N GLY A 186 -7.88 -4.10 3.64
CA GLY A 186 -7.16 -4.31 2.38
C GLY A 186 -6.67 -3.01 1.73
N VAL A 187 -6.49 -1.96 2.53
CA VAL A 187 -5.94 -0.66 2.11
C VAL A 187 -4.62 -0.44 2.84
N ALA A 188 -3.57 -0.05 2.11
CA ALA A 188 -2.26 0.20 2.67
C ALA A 188 -2.24 1.50 3.47
N ALA A 189 -1.51 1.51 4.57
CA ALA A 189 -1.28 2.71 5.36
C ALA A 189 0.07 3.34 5.00
N CYS A 190 0.10 4.66 4.93
CA CYS A 190 1.32 5.42 4.69
C CYS A 190 1.63 6.31 5.91
N ALA A 191 2.41 5.77 6.84
CA ALA A 191 2.89 6.50 7.99
C ALA A 191 3.79 7.67 7.56
N LYS A 192 3.44 8.89 8.00
CA LYS A 192 4.14 10.12 7.60
C LYS A 192 4.41 11.03 8.81
N HIS A 193 5.31 11.99 8.77
CA HIS A 193 6.34 12.24 7.76
C HIS A 193 7.65 11.76 8.37
N PHE A 194 8.28 10.78 7.75
CA PHE A 194 9.50 10.20 8.28
C PHE A 194 10.71 11.06 7.85
N ALA A 195 11.47 11.69 8.73
CA ALA A 195 11.22 11.95 10.15
C ALA A 195 11.42 13.46 10.44
N ALA A 196 11.19 13.86 11.69
CA ALA A 196 11.52 15.20 12.18
C ALA A 196 10.84 16.42 11.48
N ASN A 197 9.74 16.21 10.76
CA ASN A 197 8.91 17.30 10.24
C ASN A 197 8.02 17.90 11.35
N ASN A 198 8.62 18.69 12.24
CA ASN A 198 7.96 19.23 13.45
C ASN A 198 7.69 20.76 13.36
N GLN A 199 7.85 21.37 12.18
CA GLN A 199 7.53 22.78 11.94
C GLN A 199 7.17 23.03 10.48
N GLU A 200 6.33 24.03 10.24
CA GLU A 200 5.90 24.39 8.88
C GLU A 200 6.78 25.47 8.24
N VAL A 201 7.38 26.33 9.06
CA VAL A 201 8.26 27.41 8.59
C VAL A 201 9.44 26.77 7.85
N GLN A 202 9.55 27.06 6.54
CA GLN A 202 10.61 26.56 5.67
C GLN A 202 10.73 25.02 5.65
N ARG A 203 9.65 24.27 5.86
CA ARG A 203 9.67 22.80 5.94
C ARG A 203 10.33 22.10 4.73
N GLY A 204 10.30 22.72 3.55
CA GLY A 204 10.93 22.18 2.33
C GLY A 204 12.40 22.56 2.14
N SER A 205 13.01 23.33 3.05
CA SER A 205 14.40 23.78 2.94
C SER A 205 15.20 23.71 4.24
N ILE A 206 14.54 23.67 5.40
CA ILE A 206 15.21 23.64 6.70
C ILE A 206 15.99 22.35 6.92
N ASN A 207 17.13 22.44 7.61
CA ASN A 207 17.85 21.29 8.16
C ASN A 207 17.48 21.12 9.64
N ALA A 208 16.88 19.98 10.00
CA ALA A 208 16.53 19.65 11.37
C ALA A 208 17.71 18.98 12.06
N GLU A 209 18.58 19.77 12.69
CA GLU A 209 19.73 19.24 13.46
C GLU A 209 19.26 18.59 14.77
N MET A 210 19.64 17.33 14.96
CA MET A 210 19.21 16.52 16.09
C MET A 210 20.32 15.57 16.53
N GLU A 211 20.55 15.49 17.84
CA GLU A 211 21.44 14.48 18.44
C GLU A 211 20.88 13.07 18.21
N GLU A 212 21.75 12.12 17.85
CA GLU A 212 21.40 10.72 17.58
C GLU A 212 20.52 10.12 18.68
N ARG A 213 20.89 10.27 19.96
CA ARG A 213 20.12 9.75 21.11
C ARG A 213 18.71 10.33 21.17
N VAL A 214 18.53 11.60 20.81
CA VAL A 214 17.21 12.24 20.76
C VAL A 214 16.41 11.70 19.59
N GLY A 215 17.06 11.48 18.45
CA GLY A 215 16.48 10.81 17.28
C GLY A 215 15.96 9.42 17.62
N GLU A 216 16.81 8.58 18.20
CA GLU A 216 16.44 7.24 18.65
C GLU A 216 15.28 7.29 19.64
N ARG A 217 15.34 8.12 20.70
CA ARG A 217 14.28 8.11 21.74
C ARG A 217 12.94 8.65 21.25
N ARG A 218 12.94 9.63 20.33
CA ARG A 218 11.71 10.29 19.88
C ARG A 218 11.08 9.62 18.67
N PHE A 219 11.88 8.95 17.84
CA PHE A 219 11.40 8.36 16.59
C PHE A 219 11.58 6.84 16.55
N SER A 220 12.26 6.23 17.53
CA SER A 220 12.30 4.77 17.73
C SER A 220 11.31 4.40 18.82
N ALA A 221 10.06 4.19 18.43
CA ALA A 221 9.13 3.50 19.31
C ALA A 221 9.58 2.04 19.42
N ARG A 222 10.20 1.65 20.53
CA ARG A 222 10.52 0.24 20.82
C ARG A 222 9.28 -0.44 21.39
N MET A 223 8.30 -0.76 20.56
CA MET A 223 7.23 -1.68 20.90
C MET A 223 7.73 -3.12 20.70
N SER A 224 7.84 -3.90 21.78
CA SER A 224 8.01 -5.35 21.62
C SER A 224 6.67 -5.96 21.22
N LEU A 225 6.42 -6.10 19.92
CA LEU A 225 5.57 -7.18 19.43
C LEU A 225 6.49 -8.40 19.33
N GLY A 226 6.10 -9.52 19.95
CA GLY A 226 6.93 -10.72 20.02
C GLY A 226 7.31 -11.20 18.62
N SER A 227 8.60 -11.17 18.29
CA SER A 227 9.12 -11.62 17.02
C SER A 227 9.36 -13.13 17.02
N ILE A 228 8.83 -13.81 16.01
CA ILE A 228 9.38 -15.09 15.53
C ILE A 228 10.05 -14.76 14.19
N VAL A 229 11.29 -14.25 14.22
CA VAL A 229 12.19 -14.22 13.06
C VAL A 229 13.60 -14.58 13.55
N PRO A 230 14.30 -15.55 12.93
CA PRO A 230 15.63 -15.96 13.36
C PRO A 230 16.68 -14.90 12.98
N ARG A 231 17.63 -14.66 13.89
CA ARG A 231 18.77 -13.74 13.69
C ARG A 231 19.62 -14.20 12.49
N PRO A 232 19.92 -13.35 11.49
CA PRO A 232 20.94 -13.66 10.51
C PRO A 232 22.34 -13.50 11.14
N GLY A 233 23.26 -14.38 10.74
CA GLY A 233 24.64 -14.44 11.22
C GLY A 233 25.50 -13.22 10.85
N PRO A 234 26.76 -13.17 11.32
CA PRO A 234 27.58 -11.97 11.29
C PRO A 234 28.05 -11.63 9.87
N LEU A 235 27.69 -10.45 9.37
CA LEU A 235 28.25 -9.83 8.16
C LEU A 235 29.49 -8.97 8.52
N PRO A 236 30.43 -8.80 7.57
CA PRO A 236 31.78 -8.29 7.83
C PRO A 236 31.84 -6.78 8.15
N LEU A 237 32.91 -6.41 8.84
CA LEU A 237 33.20 -5.10 9.44
C LEU A 237 33.25 -3.95 8.40
N VAL A 238 32.31 -3.01 8.52
CA VAL A 238 32.29 -1.71 7.82
C VAL A 238 32.92 -0.62 8.73
N PRO A 239 33.65 0.38 8.20
CA PRO A 239 34.37 1.38 9.00
C PRO A 239 33.46 2.25 9.89
N ARG A 240 34.03 2.69 11.00
CA ARG A 240 33.38 3.23 12.22
C ARG A 240 32.72 4.62 12.10
N GLY A 241 32.34 5.07 10.90
CA GLY A 241 31.80 6.42 10.64
C GLY A 241 30.31 6.50 10.28
N GLU A 242 29.66 5.37 10.00
CA GLU A 242 28.26 5.31 9.56
C GLU A 242 27.52 4.21 10.34
N ARG A 243 27.32 4.43 11.64
CA ARG A 243 26.40 3.56 12.38
C ARG A 243 24.98 4.00 12.09
N GLU A 244 24.33 3.22 11.23
CA GLU A 244 22.90 3.24 10.97
C GLU A 244 22.11 3.24 12.29
N SER A 245 21.44 4.36 12.58
CA SER A 245 20.32 4.36 13.53
C SER A 245 19.13 3.69 12.84
N LYS A 246 19.06 2.35 12.94
CA LYS A 246 17.87 1.59 12.56
C LYS A 246 16.71 2.01 13.47
N LEU A 247 15.88 2.91 12.95
CA LEU A 247 14.70 3.46 13.62
C LEU A 247 13.53 2.48 13.53
N GLN A 248 13.11 1.96 14.69
CA GLN A 248 12.24 0.77 14.84
C GLN A 248 10.78 0.93 14.39
N VAL A 249 10.34 2.13 13.99
CA VAL A 249 9.00 2.30 13.40
C VAL A 249 8.91 1.58 12.06
N GLN A 250 10.01 1.52 11.30
CA GLN A 250 10.06 0.79 10.03
C GLN A 250 10.09 -0.73 10.24
N GLU A 251 10.81 -1.25 11.25
CA GLU A 251 10.85 -2.68 11.57
C GLU A 251 9.51 -3.22 12.14
N GLN A 252 8.70 -2.40 12.82
CA GLN A 252 7.39 -2.83 13.35
C GLN A 252 6.26 -2.81 12.32
N CYS A 253 6.44 -2.01 11.26
CA CYS A 253 5.58 -2.03 10.08
C CYS A 253 5.91 -3.19 9.13
N GLN A 254 7.08 -3.85 9.25
CA GLN A 254 7.47 -5.00 8.41
C GLN A 254 6.62 -6.26 8.68
N ASP A 255 6.05 -6.40 9.87
CA ASP A 255 5.13 -7.50 10.19
C ASP A 255 3.70 -7.26 9.65
N ALA A 256 3.42 -6.05 9.14
CA ALA A 256 2.16 -5.72 8.49
C ALA A 256 2.40 -5.58 6.97
N PRO A 257 1.79 -6.43 6.11
CA PRO A 257 2.21 -6.57 4.72
C PRO A 257 2.10 -5.32 3.82
N PHE A 258 1.56 -4.18 4.29
CA PHE A 258 1.24 -2.98 3.49
C PHE A 258 1.50 -1.63 4.18
N CYS A 259 2.55 -1.48 4.98
CA CYS A 259 2.89 -0.19 5.59
C CYS A 259 4.07 0.48 4.85
N VAL A 260 3.84 1.70 4.33
CA VAL A 260 4.89 2.52 3.68
C VAL A 260 5.22 3.71 4.57
N CYS A 261 6.51 3.97 4.75
CA CYS A 261 6.96 5.24 5.32
C CYS A 261 7.41 6.14 4.17
N VAL A 262 6.79 7.31 4.03
CA VAL A 262 7.24 8.32 3.07
C VAL A 262 8.31 9.19 3.74
N PRO A 263 9.54 9.24 3.19
CA PRO A 263 10.55 10.15 3.69
C PRO A 263 10.20 11.60 3.37
N THR A 264 10.62 12.51 4.24
CA THR A 264 10.66 13.94 3.92
C THR A 264 11.80 14.14 2.92
N PHE A 265 11.57 13.93 1.62
CA PHE A 265 12.60 14.15 0.62
C PHE A 265 12.75 15.64 0.30
N HIS A 266 13.93 16.18 0.58
CA HIS A 266 14.47 17.42 0.01
C HIS A 266 14.95 17.13 -1.41
N LEU A 267 14.08 17.27 -2.41
CA LEU A 267 14.47 17.57 -3.78
C LEU A 267 13.48 18.58 -4.36
N THR A 268 14.05 19.60 -4.98
CA THR A 268 13.42 20.77 -5.60
C THR A 268 12.07 20.50 -6.28
N GLY A 269 10.99 21.08 -5.74
CA GLY A 269 9.73 21.33 -6.46
C GLY A 269 8.90 20.10 -6.81
N ILE A 270 7.77 19.94 -6.12
CA ILE A 270 6.66 19.03 -6.49
C ILE A 270 7.14 17.62 -6.88
N SER A 271 7.58 16.85 -5.90
CA SER A 271 7.67 15.39 -6.05
C SER A 271 6.62 14.76 -5.15
N ASN A 272 5.57 14.21 -5.78
CA ASN A 272 4.60 13.35 -5.11
C ASN A 272 5.34 12.22 -4.36
N PRO A 273 4.85 11.81 -3.19
CA PRO A 273 5.45 10.72 -2.45
C PRO A 273 5.28 9.41 -3.24
N ALA A 274 6.37 8.91 -3.83
CA ALA A 274 6.38 7.59 -4.43
C ALA A 274 6.27 6.53 -3.32
N CYS A 275 5.06 6.00 -3.12
CA CYS A 275 4.84 4.83 -2.27
C CYS A 275 5.12 3.58 -3.10
N ILE A 276 6.18 2.84 -2.76
CA ILE A 276 6.45 1.53 -3.34
C ILE A 276 5.70 0.50 -2.47
N VAL A 277 4.59 -0.05 -2.97
CA VAL A 277 3.84 -1.13 -2.29
C VAL A 277 3.71 -2.34 -3.20
N ALA A 278 4.05 -3.51 -2.67
CA ALA A 278 3.64 -4.80 -3.20
C ALA A 278 2.14 -5.02 -2.93
N SER A 279 1.38 -5.33 -3.99
CA SER A 279 -0.07 -5.53 -4.00
C SER A 279 -0.60 -6.48 -2.90
N PRO A 280 -1.82 -6.27 -2.36
CA PRO A 280 -2.48 -7.21 -1.47
C PRO A 280 -2.64 -8.63 -2.07
N PRO A 281 -2.59 -9.69 -1.26
CA PRO A 281 -3.03 -11.01 -1.67
C PRO A 281 -4.53 -10.92 -2.00
N GLY A 282 -4.86 -11.02 -3.29
CA GLY A 282 -6.24 -10.93 -3.81
C GLY A 282 -6.53 -9.76 -4.75
N ILE A 283 -5.55 -8.92 -5.09
CA ILE A 283 -5.66 -7.92 -6.19
C ILE A 283 -4.92 -8.38 -7.47
N LEU A 284 -4.37 -9.60 -7.47
CA LEU A 284 -3.86 -10.30 -8.66
C LEU A 284 -4.70 -11.55 -8.94
#